data_AF-A0A7S2AW09-F1
#
_entry.id   AF-A0A7S2AW09-F1
#
_cell.length_a   1.000
_cell.length_b   1.000
_cell.length_c   1.000
_cell.angle_alpha   90.00
_cell.angle_beta   90.00
_cell.angle_gamma   90.00
#
_symmetry.space_group_name_H-M   'P 1'
#
loop_
_entity.id
_entity.type
_entity.pdbx_description
1 polymer ?
#
loop_
_entity_poly.entity_id
_entity_poly.type
_entity_poly.pdbx_seq_one_letter_code
_entity_poly.pdbx_strand_id
1 'polypeptide(L)'
;PNQDLSGRLGVNHIMALSASSLVSLRHRCLGGLGVSASASASASGLLGLLRGGAAGSLGPLTGGFGPLQVRTTTVLCVRKHDKVVLAADGQCTAGNEVVKHNVRKLRRIETSLTKRATQSVAPLTSAQKPSSKDAVVGGFAGATADAFTLFERLEHRLDEYPGQLTRAAVELAKDWRTDKFLRRLDATLIVADKSVTLQVTGNGDVIDPPQGVCAIGSGGSYALAAARALIDREDLDAEQVARRAMEIAADIDIYTNNSFLFEIIDCSASEGDDDSSSETAAAGVPSK
;
A
#
# COMPACT_ATOMS: atom_id res chain seq x y z
N PRO A 1 44.52 -1.97 33.68
CA PRO A 1 45.79 -1.62 33.02
C PRO A 1 45.91 -2.31 31.66
N ASN A 2 45.63 -1.52 30.62
CA ASN A 2 45.95 -1.64 29.19
C ASN A 2 46.78 -2.86 28.73
N GLN A 3 46.40 -3.48 27.61
CA GLN A 3 46.87 -3.03 26.28
C GLN A 3 46.14 -3.75 25.12
N ASP A 4 45.79 -2.93 24.13
CA ASP A 4 45.36 -3.28 22.77
C ASP A 4 46.40 -4.10 22.00
N LEU A 5 45.92 -5.02 21.14
CA LEU A 5 46.63 -5.43 19.94
C LEU A 5 45.65 -5.53 18.77
N SER A 6 45.61 -4.44 18.01
CA SER A 6 45.13 -4.37 16.64
C SER A 6 46.04 -5.13 15.69
N GLY A 7 45.45 -5.83 14.72
CA GLY A 7 45.98 -5.88 13.36
C GLY A 7 46.42 -7.24 12.81
N ARG A 8 46.01 -7.46 11.55
CA ARG A 8 46.49 -8.45 10.57
C ARG A 8 45.74 -9.79 10.52
N LEU A 9 44.68 -9.83 9.71
CA LEU A 9 44.47 -10.98 8.83
C LEU A 9 44.40 -10.48 7.40
N GLY A 10 45.39 -10.96 6.63
CA GLY A 10 45.67 -10.58 5.27
C GLY A 10 44.77 -11.28 4.25
N VAL A 11 44.83 -10.67 3.07
CA VAL A 11 44.20 -11.04 1.82
C VAL A 11 44.73 -12.39 1.30
N ASN A 12 43.87 -13.08 0.52
CA ASN A 12 44.14 -14.16 -0.44
C ASN A 12 44.04 -15.62 0.06
N HIS A 13 42.92 -16.27 -0.27
CA HIS A 13 42.99 -17.47 -1.10
C HIS A 13 41.69 -17.67 -1.91
N ILE A 14 41.83 -17.48 -3.22
CA ILE A 14 40.91 -17.95 -4.27
C ILE A 14 41.18 -19.45 -4.44
N MET A 15 40.13 -20.27 -4.45
CA MET A 15 40.16 -21.63 -4.99
C MET A 15 38.82 -21.90 -5.68
N ALA A 16 38.89 -21.95 -7.01
CA ALA A 16 37.84 -22.39 -7.91
C ALA A 16 37.61 -23.90 -7.75
N LEU A 17 36.36 -24.34 -7.69
CA LEU A 17 36.00 -25.74 -7.93
C LEU A 17 34.86 -25.83 -8.96
N SER A 18 35.13 -26.69 -9.92
CA SER A 18 34.51 -26.85 -11.22
C SER A 18 33.19 -27.63 -11.17
N ALA A 19 32.28 -27.26 -12.08
CA ALA A 19 31.03 -27.93 -12.37
C ALA A 19 31.27 -29.29 -13.03
N SER A 20 31.16 -30.38 -12.27
CA SER A 20 31.02 -31.77 -12.76
C SER A 20 30.77 -32.73 -11.59
N SER A 21 29.57 -32.74 -11.01
CA SER A 21 29.08 -33.85 -10.16
C SER A 21 27.62 -33.63 -9.79
N LEU A 22 26.68 -34.13 -10.61
CA LEU A 22 25.32 -34.54 -10.20
C LEU A 22 24.53 -35.19 -11.35
N VAL A 23 25.17 -36.10 -12.11
CA VAL A 23 24.49 -37.02 -13.04
C VAL A 23 24.98 -38.43 -12.76
N SER A 24 24.35 -39.12 -11.80
CA SER A 24 24.26 -40.59 -11.73
C SER A 24 23.59 -41.02 -10.43
N LEU A 25 22.26 -41.12 -10.42
CA LEU A 25 21.55 -42.09 -9.57
C LEU A 25 20.10 -42.27 -10.03
N ARG A 26 19.89 -42.90 -11.20
CA ARG A 26 18.57 -43.43 -11.57
C ARG A 26 18.70 -44.66 -12.48
N HIS A 27 19.21 -45.74 -11.91
CA HIS A 27 19.03 -47.10 -12.44
C HIS A 27 19.08 -48.10 -11.28
N ARG A 28 17.92 -48.36 -10.65
CA ARG A 28 17.61 -49.62 -9.96
C ARG A 28 16.13 -49.62 -9.56
N CYS A 29 15.28 -50.16 -10.44
CA CYS A 29 14.00 -50.78 -10.09
C CYS A 29 13.46 -51.44 -11.36
N LEU A 30 13.93 -52.66 -11.64
CA LEU A 30 13.25 -53.61 -12.51
C LEU A 30 13.36 -55.00 -11.90
N GLY A 31 12.23 -55.71 -11.91
CA GLY A 31 12.04 -57.10 -11.50
C GLY A 31 10.69 -57.21 -10.79
N GLY A 32 9.63 -57.81 -11.34
CA GLY A 32 9.46 -58.65 -12.52
C GLY A 32 8.42 -59.73 -12.19
N LEU A 33 7.52 -60.04 -13.13
CA LEU A 33 6.68 -61.25 -13.34
C LEU A 33 5.77 -60.87 -14.56
N GLY A 34 5.96 -61.31 -15.81
CA GLY A 34 5.84 -62.68 -16.38
C GLY A 34 4.35 -62.99 -16.66
N VAL A 35 3.83 -63.42 -17.82
CA VAL A 35 4.35 -64.11 -19.03
C VAL A 35 3.30 -64.06 -20.19
N SER A 36 3.80 -63.90 -21.44
CA SER A 36 3.39 -64.39 -22.80
C SER A 36 1.97 -64.35 -23.42
N ALA A 37 1.91 -63.60 -24.54
CA ALA A 37 1.36 -63.82 -25.90
C ALA A 37 0.35 -64.95 -26.26
N SER A 38 -0.67 -64.60 -27.09
CA SER A 38 -0.76 -64.97 -28.53
C SER A 38 -1.96 -64.30 -29.24
N ALA A 39 -1.85 -64.18 -30.57
CA ALA A 39 -2.62 -63.34 -31.50
C ALA A 39 -3.96 -63.93 -32.01
N SER A 40 -4.84 -63.06 -32.53
CA SER A 40 -5.54 -63.29 -33.81
C SER A 40 -6.17 -62.00 -34.36
N ALA A 41 -6.07 -61.87 -35.68
CA ALA A 41 -6.42 -60.72 -36.52
C ALA A 41 -7.93 -60.47 -36.69
N SER A 42 -8.31 -59.24 -37.06
CA SER A 42 -9.14 -59.02 -38.25
C SER A 42 -8.99 -57.60 -38.79
N ALA A 43 -8.80 -57.55 -40.11
CA ALA A 43 -8.62 -56.36 -40.90
C ALA A 43 -9.96 -55.69 -41.24
N SER A 44 -10.00 -54.37 -41.09
CA SER A 44 -10.87 -53.43 -41.78
C SER A 44 -10.18 -52.09 -41.57
N GLY A 45 -9.52 -51.49 -42.56
CA GLY A 45 -10.08 -51.19 -43.87
C GLY A 45 -9.83 -49.70 -44.09
N LEU A 46 -8.54 -49.39 -44.29
CA LEU A 46 -7.95 -48.28 -45.01
C LEU A 46 -8.94 -47.22 -45.56
N LEU A 47 -9.23 -46.15 -44.80
CA LEU A 47 -9.65 -44.88 -45.38
C LEU A 47 -9.46 -43.72 -44.41
N GLY A 48 -8.64 -42.74 -44.80
CA GLY A 48 -8.65 -41.41 -44.19
C GLY A 48 -7.44 -41.07 -43.35
N LEU A 49 -6.30 -40.82 -44.00
CA LEU A 49 -5.25 -39.92 -43.49
C LEU A 49 -4.24 -39.67 -44.60
N LEU A 50 -4.61 -38.83 -45.57
CA LEU A 50 -3.69 -38.16 -46.50
C LEU A 50 -4.46 -37.15 -47.37
N ARG A 51 -5.10 -36.17 -46.71
CA ARG A 51 -5.47 -34.87 -47.32
C ARG A 51 -5.94 -33.93 -46.21
N GLY A 52 -5.01 -33.12 -45.74
CA GLY A 52 -5.25 -32.12 -44.70
C GLY A 52 -4.01 -31.27 -44.53
N GLY A 53 -3.63 -30.55 -45.60
CA GLY A 53 -2.71 -29.44 -45.48
C GLY A 53 -3.33 -28.43 -44.54
N ALA A 54 -2.83 -28.37 -43.30
CA ALA A 54 -3.16 -27.32 -42.37
C ALA A 54 -2.56 -26.02 -42.91
N ALA A 55 -3.37 -25.27 -43.66
CA ALA A 55 -3.20 -23.83 -43.78
C ALA A 55 -3.34 -23.26 -42.36
N GLY A 56 -2.20 -23.14 -41.66
CA GLY A 56 -2.11 -22.30 -40.48
C GLY A 56 -2.40 -20.88 -40.94
N SER A 57 -3.63 -20.42 -40.72
CA SER A 57 -3.93 -19.00 -40.87
C SER A 57 -3.09 -18.28 -39.82
N LEU A 58 -2.04 -17.63 -40.29
CA LEU A 58 -1.45 -16.48 -39.63
C LEU A 58 -2.58 -15.47 -39.48
N GLY A 59 -3.30 -15.55 -38.36
CA GLY A 59 -4.16 -14.46 -37.93
C GLY A 59 -3.32 -13.20 -37.89
N PRO A 60 -3.88 -12.04 -38.28
CA PRO A 60 -3.10 -10.82 -38.32
C PRO A 60 -2.57 -10.57 -36.92
N LEU A 61 -1.26 -10.35 -36.82
CA LEU A 61 -0.61 -9.82 -35.62
C LEU A 61 -1.00 -8.34 -35.50
N THR A 62 -2.30 -8.06 -35.45
CA THR A 62 -2.78 -6.79 -34.90
C THR A 62 -2.46 -6.89 -33.43
N GLY A 63 -1.30 -6.36 -33.03
CA GLY A 63 -1.02 -6.02 -31.65
C GLY A 63 -2.16 -5.13 -31.19
N GLY A 64 -3.18 -5.74 -30.58
CA GLY A 64 -4.26 -5.01 -29.96
C GLY A 64 -3.59 -4.17 -28.90
N PHE A 65 -3.61 -2.85 -29.09
CA PHE A 65 -3.36 -1.93 -28.00
C PHE A 65 -4.46 -2.21 -26.98
N GLY A 66 -4.15 -3.08 -26.01
CA GLY A 66 -4.94 -3.20 -24.80
C GLY A 66 -5.06 -1.80 -24.17
N PRO A 67 -6.07 -1.57 -23.33
CA PRO A 67 -6.23 -0.28 -22.67
C PRO A 67 -4.90 0.15 -22.03
N LEU A 68 -4.45 1.37 -22.33
CA LEU A 68 -3.19 1.93 -21.80
C LEU A 68 -3.18 1.75 -20.27
N GLN A 69 -2.36 0.82 -19.79
CA GLN A 69 -2.26 0.56 -18.37
C GLN A 69 -1.51 1.72 -17.72
N VAL A 70 -2.23 2.51 -16.92
CA VAL A 70 -1.64 3.60 -16.14
C VAL A 70 -1.19 3.00 -14.80
N ARG A 71 0.12 2.92 -14.61
CA ARG A 71 0.73 2.57 -13.33
C ARG A 71 1.09 3.84 -12.61
N THR A 72 0.78 3.87 -11.34
CA THR A 72 0.89 5.12 -10.59
C THR A 72 1.65 4.96 -9.31
N THR A 73 1.98 6.13 -8.80
CA THR A 73 2.60 6.46 -7.53
C THR A 73 2.44 5.44 -6.42
N THR A 74 3.51 5.27 -5.69
CA THR A 74 3.64 4.61 -4.40
C THR A 74 3.21 5.57 -3.31
N VAL A 75 2.39 5.09 -2.39
CA VAL A 75 1.97 5.81 -1.19
C VAL A 75 2.30 4.96 0.02
N LEU A 76 2.92 5.57 1.03
CA LEU A 76 3.29 4.94 2.30
C LEU A 76 2.71 5.77 3.44
N CYS A 77 2.09 5.11 4.41
CA CYS A 77 1.70 5.67 5.69
C CYS A 77 2.55 5.03 6.79
N VAL A 78 3.13 5.87 7.63
CA VAL A 78 3.85 5.47 8.84
C VAL A 78 3.27 6.22 10.01
N ARG A 79 2.67 5.49 10.96
CA ARG A 79 2.28 6.03 12.26
C ARG A 79 3.23 5.49 13.33
N LYS A 80 4.00 6.38 13.94
CA LYS A 80 4.98 6.03 14.96
C LYS A 80 5.03 7.11 16.03
N HIS A 81 4.95 6.70 17.30
CA HIS A 81 4.82 7.61 18.44
C HIS A 81 3.66 8.60 18.21
N ASP A 82 3.89 9.88 18.45
CA ASP A 82 2.91 10.96 18.28
C ASP A 82 3.00 11.62 16.89
N LYS A 83 3.40 10.88 15.85
CA LYS A 83 3.52 11.43 14.49
C LYS A 83 2.95 10.46 13.46
N VAL A 84 2.11 10.99 12.58
CA VAL A 84 1.60 10.26 11.41
C VAL A 84 2.12 10.93 10.16
N VAL A 85 2.75 10.15 9.29
CA VAL A 85 3.34 10.63 8.04
C VAL A 85 2.77 9.82 6.89
N LEU A 86 2.12 10.51 5.97
CA LEU A 86 1.83 9.99 4.64
C LEU A 86 2.90 10.51 3.68
N ALA A 87 3.51 9.61 2.93
CA ALA A 87 4.45 9.91 1.87
C ALA A 87 3.93 9.37 0.55
N ALA A 88 4.15 10.09 -0.55
CA ALA A 88 3.89 9.59 -1.89
C ALA A 88 4.94 10.10 -2.85
N ASP A 89 5.29 9.31 -3.85
CA ASP A 89 6.06 9.80 -4.99
C ASP A 89 5.15 10.47 -6.03
N GLY A 90 5.77 11.07 -7.06
CA GLY A 90 5.07 11.81 -8.09
C GLY A 90 4.97 11.12 -9.44
N GLN A 91 5.50 9.89 -9.61
CA GLN A 91 5.59 9.27 -10.92
C GLN A 91 4.24 8.73 -11.43
N CYS A 92 3.94 9.04 -12.68
CA CYS A 92 2.84 8.47 -13.43
C CYS A 92 3.38 7.92 -14.75
N THR A 93 3.22 6.61 -14.94
CA THR A 93 3.70 5.89 -16.12
C THR A 93 2.49 5.33 -16.87
N ALA A 94 2.39 5.64 -18.16
CA ALA A 94 1.35 5.10 -19.04
C ALA A 94 2.01 4.16 -20.04
N GLY A 95 1.67 2.87 -19.96
CA GLY A 95 2.39 1.85 -20.72
C GLY A 95 3.87 1.80 -20.33
N ASN A 96 4.74 2.15 -21.28
CA ASN A 96 6.20 2.09 -21.10
C ASN A 96 6.84 3.48 -20.92
N GLU A 97 6.05 4.55 -20.87
CA GLU A 97 6.55 5.92 -20.83
C GLU A 97 6.12 6.65 -19.56
N VAL A 98 7.05 7.40 -18.97
CA VAL A 98 6.76 8.29 -17.84
C VAL A 98 6.09 9.55 -18.38
N VAL A 99 4.83 9.75 -18.03
CA VAL A 99 4.02 10.90 -18.48
C VAL A 99 4.21 12.11 -17.58
N LYS A 100 4.40 11.88 -16.27
CA LYS A 100 4.53 12.96 -15.29
C LYS A 100 5.37 12.52 -14.10
N HIS A 101 6.16 13.45 -13.56
CA HIS A 101 7.04 13.19 -12.41
C HIS A 101 6.51 13.74 -11.08
N ASN A 102 5.48 14.61 -11.11
CA ASN A 102 4.98 15.35 -9.93
C ASN A 102 3.45 15.25 -9.81
N VAL A 103 2.91 14.04 -9.73
CA VAL A 103 1.50 13.81 -9.39
C VAL A 103 1.31 13.96 -7.88
N ARG A 104 0.24 14.64 -7.46
CA ARG A 104 -0.14 14.77 -6.05
C ARG A 104 -1.30 13.83 -5.75
N LYS A 105 -1.07 12.80 -4.94
CA LYS A 105 -2.10 11.83 -4.52
C LYS A 105 -2.36 11.79 -3.01
N LEU A 106 -1.65 12.63 -2.28
CA LEU A 106 -1.92 12.89 -0.88
C LEU A 106 -2.90 14.05 -0.78
N ARG A 107 -3.80 13.96 0.18
CA ARG A 107 -4.73 15.04 0.51
C ARG A 107 -5.01 15.03 2.00
N ARG A 108 -4.94 16.20 2.62
CA ARG A 108 -5.57 16.44 3.92
C ARG A 108 -7.08 16.59 3.72
N ILE A 109 -7.85 15.81 4.46
CA ILE A 109 -9.31 15.82 4.37
C ILE A 109 -9.82 16.76 5.44
N GLU A 110 -10.51 17.81 5.01
CA GLU A 110 -11.10 18.82 5.88
C GLU A 110 -12.59 18.50 6.06
N THR A 111 -13.01 18.36 7.31
CA THR A 111 -14.43 18.28 7.68
C THR A 111 -15.10 19.65 7.64
N SER A 112 -16.43 19.68 7.60
CA SER A 112 -17.20 20.92 7.70
C SER A 112 -16.85 21.76 8.94
N LEU A 113 -16.47 21.10 10.04
CA LEU A 113 -16.00 21.77 11.26
C LEU A 113 -14.68 22.51 11.04
N THR A 114 -13.73 21.89 10.34
CA THR A 114 -12.43 22.49 10.03
C THR A 114 -12.53 23.55 8.93
N LYS A 115 -13.43 23.38 7.95
CA LYS A 115 -13.72 24.39 6.91
C LYS A 115 -14.31 25.69 7.46
N ARG A 116 -15.16 25.62 8.50
CA ARG A 116 -15.69 26.83 9.16
C ARG A 116 -14.61 27.61 9.89
N ALA A 117 -13.61 26.93 10.46
CA ALA A 117 -12.48 27.57 11.11
C ALA A 117 -11.57 28.30 10.11
N THR A 118 -11.35 27.73 8.92
CA THR A 118 -10.49 28.30 7.88
C THR A 118 -11.13 29.40 7.02
N GLN A 119 -12.47 29.44 6.93
CA GLN A 119 -13.21 30.47 6.17
C GLN A 119 -13.41 31.80 6.92
N SER A 120 -13.03 31.90 8.19
CA SER A 120 -13.00 33.20 8.87
C SER A 120 -11.83 34.02 8.29
N VAL A 121 -12.13 35.17 7.69
CA VAL A 121 -11.22 36.05 6.91
C VAL A 121 -10.12 36.72 7.79
N ALA A 122 -9.92 36.27 9.01
CA ALA A 122 -8.86 36.77 9.90
C ALA A 122 -7.54 36.03 9.60
N PRO A 123 -6.37 36.69 9.67
CA PRO A 123 -5.09 36.01 9.57
C PRO A 123 -5.03 34.93 10.64
N LEU A 124 -4.94 33.66 10.24
CA LEU A 124 -4.89 32.51 11.13
C LEU A 124 -3.69 32.68 12.05
N THR A 125 -3.93 33.10 13.30
CA THR A 125 -2.93 33.05 14.37
C THR A 125 -2.63 31.57 14.64
N SER A 126 -1.48 31.25 15.24
CA SER A 126 -1.06 29.87 15.54
C SER A 126 -2.09 29.05 16.36
N ALA A 127 -3.10 29.71 16.96
CA ALA A 127 -4.23 29.13 17.67
C ALA A 127 -5.41 28.69 16.78
N GLN A 128 -5.51 29.16 15.53
CA GLN A 128 -6.57 28.76 14.57
C GLN A 128 -6.11 27.70 13.55
N LYS A 129 -4.94 27.08 13.78
CA LYS A 129 -4.59 25.85 13.07
C LYS A 129 -5.62 24.79 13.48
N PRO A 130 -6.26 24.07 12.54
CA PRO A 130 -7.20 23.01 12.90
C PRO A 130 -6.51 22.08 13.89
N SER A 131 -7.19 21.81 15.01
CA SER A 131 -6.63 21.02 16.10
C SER A 131 -6.10 19.70 15.51
N SER A 132 -4.93 19.26 15.96
CA SER A 132 -4.36 17.97 15.55
C SER A 132 -5.31 16.80 15.86
N LYS A 133 -6.30 17.01 16.74
CA LYS A 133 -7.31 16.02 17.12
C LYS A 133 -8.21 15.59 15.96
N ASP A 134 -8.54 16.49 15.03
CA ASP A 134 -9.51 16.22 13.95
C ASP A 134 -8.86 16.12 12.56
N ALA A 135 -7.53 16.14 12.49
CA ALA A 135 -6.81 16.04 11.24
C ALA A 135 -6.88 14.61 10.69
N VAL A 136 -7.43 14.47 9.48
CA VAL A 136 -7.39 13.23 8.70
C VAL A 136 -6.57 13.46 7.45
N VAL A 137 -5.67 12.54 7.14
CA VAL A 137 -4.92 12.51 5.88
C VAL A 137 -5.27 11.26 5.11
N GLY A 138 -5.27 11.37 3.79
CA GLY A 138 -5.53 10.25 2.91
C GLY A 138 -4.62 10.24 1.70
N GLY A 139 -4.38 9.04 1.19
CA GLY A 139 -3.54 8.79 0.04
C GLY A 139 -4.16 7.72 -0.85
N PHE A 140 -4.11 7.91 -2.16
CA PHE A 140 -4.83 7.07 -3.10
C PHE A 140 -3.91 6.55 -4.21
N ALA A 141 -4.01 5.25 -4.51
CA ALA A 141 -3.31 4.62 -5.64
C ALA A 141 -4.32 4.24 -6.72
N GLY A 142 -4.47 5.10 -7.74
CA GLY A 142 -5.36 4.89 -8.88
C GLY A 142 -5.49 6.14 -9.76
N ALA A 143 -6.50 6.21 -10.62
CA ALA A 143 -6.71 7.39 -11.47
C ALA A 143 -7.14 8.61 -10.64
N THR A 144 -6.63 9.80 -10.99
CA THR A 144 -6.85 11.02 -10.19
C THR A 144 -8.32 11.40 -10.05
N ALA A 145 -9.15 11.13 -11.07
CA ALA A 145 -10.59 11.42 -11.02
C ALA A 145 -11.33 10.60 -9.96
N ASP A 146 -10.96 9.32 -9.82
CA ASP A 146 -11.54 8.44 -8.81
C ASP A 146 -11.12 8.86 -7.39
N ALA A 147 -9.87 9.34 -7.25
CA ALA A 147 -9.37 9.87 -5.99
C ALA A 147 -10.24 11.01 -5.46
N PHE A 148 -10.57 11.99 -6.31
CA PHE A 148 -11.43 13.12 -5.92
C PHE A 148 -12.80 12.65 -5.47
N THR A 149 -13.42 11.74 -6.22
CA THR A 149 -14.74 11.19 -5.89
C THR A 149 -14.72 10.48 -4.53
N LEU A 150 -13.70 9.66 -4.27
CA LEU A 150 -13.60 8.91 -3.01
C LEU A 150 -13.29 9.82 -1.83
N PHE A 151 -12.43 10.83 -2.00
CA PHE A 151 -12.17 11.81 -0.94
C PHE A 151 -13.40 12.64 -0.60
N GLU A 152 -14.18 13.07 -1.60
CA GLU A 152 -15.44 13.80 -1.37
C GLU A 152 -16.47 12.96 -0.62
N ARG A 153 -16.62 11.67 -0.99
CA ARG A 153 -17.51 10.74 -0.27
C ARG A 153 -17.05 10.50 1.16
N LEU A 154 -15.74 10.32 1.36
CA LEU A 154 -15.18 10.15 2.69
C LEU A 154 -15.40 11.39 3.56
N GLU A 155 -15.22 12.58 2.99
CA GLU A 155 -15.48 13.85 3.68
C GLU A 155 -16.93 13.90 4.20
N HIS A 156 -17.89 13.54 3.35
CA HIS A 156 -19.29 13.44 3.76
C HIS A 156 -19.51 12.45 4.91
N ARG A 157 -18.87 11.28 4.87
CA ARG A 157 -18.97 10.28 5.96
C ARG A 157 -18.30 10.74 7.26
N LEU A 158 -17.24 11.54 7.17
CA LEU A 158 -16.59 12.14 8.34
C LEU A 158 -17.45 13.24 8.97
N ASP A 159 -18.23 13.97 8.17
CA ASP A 159 -19.19 14.96 8.67
C ASP A 159 -20.39 14.31 9.36
N GLU A 160 -20.86 13.16 8.86
CA GLU A 160 -21.91 12.36 9.52
C GLU A 160 -21.44 11.71 10.83
N TYR A 161 -20.17 11.30 10.89
CA TYR A 161 -19.57 10.62 12.03
C TYR A 161 -18.27 11.30 12.51
N PRO A 162 -18.36 12.50 13.13
CA PRO A 162 -17.18 13.25 13.57
C PRO A 162 -16.33 12.46 14.56
N GLY A 163 -15.01 12.48 14.36
CA GLY A 163 -14.03 11.81 15.22
C GLY A 163 -14.03 10.27 15.15
N GLN A 164 -14.82 9.66 14.26
CA GLN A 164 -14.93 8.21 14.14
C GLN A 164 -14.44 7.74 12.75
N LEU A 165 -13.13 7.82 12.50
CA LEU A 165 -12.55 7.46 11.21
C LEU A 165 -12.88 6.02 10.79
N THR A 166 -12.80 5.05 11.70
CA THR A 166 -13.14 3.64 11.42
C THR A 166 -14.57 3.48 10.95
N ARG A 167 -15.52 4.19 11.56
CA ARG A 167 -16.93 4.13 11.18
C ARG A 167 -17.15 4.77 9.81
N ALA A 168 -16.58 5.96 9.59
CA ALA A 168 -16.64 6.65 8.31
C ALA A 168 -16.05 5.80 7.16
N ALA A 169 -14.92 5.12 7.41
CA ALA A 169 -14.28 4.23 6.46
C ALA A 169 -15.14 3.00 6.11
N VAL A 170 -15.81 2.40 7.09
CA VAL A 170 -16.74 1.28 6.86
C VAL A 170 -17.96 1.70 6.04
N GLU A 171 -18.54 2.86 6.31
CA GLU A 171 -19.65 3.38 5.49
C GLU A 171 -19.19 3.74 4.07
N LEU A 172 -18.01 4.33 3.92
CA LEU A 172 -17.40 4.56 2.59
C LEU A 172 -17.21 3.23 1.85
N ALA A 173 -16.72 2.19 2.50
CA ALA A 173 -16.50 0.88 1.89
C ALA A 173 -17.82 0.25 1.39
N LYS A 174 -18.91 0.41 2.13
CA LYS A 174 -20.27 0.00 1.70
C LYS A 174 -20.73 0.78 0.47
N ASP A 175 -20.56 2.11 0.47
CA ASP A 175 -20.90 2.95 -0.68
C ASP A 175 -20.09 2.59 -1.92
N TRP A 176 -18.79 2.36 -1.74
CA TRP A 176 -17.88 2.01 -2.81
C TRP A 176 -18.27 0.66 -3.44
N ARG A 177 -18.55 -0.36 -2.62
CA ARG A 177 -18.94 -1.69 -3.09
C ARG A 177 -20.30 -1.70 -3.83
N THR A 178 -21.23 -0.85 -3.41
CA THR A 178 -22.58 -0.78 -4.00
C THR A 178 -22.62 0.07 -5.27
N ASP A 179 -21.69 1.01 -5.43
CA ASP A 179 -21.59 1.87 -6.60
C ASP A 179 -21.25 1.08 -7.88
N LYS A 180 -22.04 1.30 -8.94
CA LYS A 180 -21.90 0.59 -10.23
C LYS A 180 -20.55 0.85 -10.91
N PHE A 181 -19.98 2.04 -10.73
CA PHE A 181 -18.75 2.47 -11.39
C PHE A 181 -17.54 2.21 -10.50
N LEU A 182 -17.61 2.61 -9.23
CA LEU A 182 -16.44 2.56 -8.34
C LEU A 182 -16.04 1.12 -7.96
N ARG A 183 -16.97 0.16 -7.91
CA ARG A 183 -16.67 -1.24 -7.52
C ARG A 183 -15.73 -1.99 -8.47
N ARG A 184 -15.46 -1.44 -9.66
CA ARG A 184 -14.54 -2.02 -10.66
C ARG A 184 -13.17 -1.38 -10.64
N LEU A 185 -12.95 -0.43 -9.73
CA LEU A 185 -11.66 0.23 -9.58
C LEU A 185 -10.68 -0.73 -8.93
N ASP A 186 -9.53 -0.94 -9.56
CA ASP A 186 -8.37 -1.63 -8.98
C ASP A 186 -7.64 -0.75 -7.94
N ALA A 187 -8.29 0.31 -7.48
CA ALA A 187 -7.68 1.32 -6.65
C ALA A 187 -7.78 0.98 -5.16
N THR A 188 -6.79 1.45 -4.41
CA THR A 188 -6.75 1.33 -2.96
C THR A 188 -6.58 2.72 -2.33
N LEU A 189 -7.21 2.92 -1.18
CA LEU A 189 -7.16 4.15 -0.40
C LEU A 189 -6.53 3.86 0.96
N ILE A 190 -5.56 4.68 1.37
CA ILE A 190 -5.09 4.76 2.76
C ILE A 190 -5.71 6.01 3.38
N VAL A 191 -6.23 5.87 4.60
CA VAL A 191 -6.69 6.98 5.45
C VAL A 191 -6.11 6.84 6.83
N ALA A 192 -5.68 7.94 7.43
CA ALA A 192 -5.12 7.92 8.76
C ALA A 192 -5.49 9.17 9.55
N ASP A 193 -5.71 8.98 10.84
CA ASP A 193 -5.74 10.03 11.85
C ASP A 193 -4.64 9.74 12.90
N LYS A 194 -4.60 10.54 13.96
CA LYS A 194 -3.65 10.38 15.08
C LYS A 194 -3.66 8.99 15.75
N SER A 195 -4.79 8.29 15.69
CA SER A 195 -5.07 7.07 16.44
C SER A 195 -5.06 5.82 15.58
N VAL A 196 -5.62 5.88 14.37
CA VAL A 196 -5.86 4.73 13.50
C VAL A 196 -5.37 5.00 12.09
N THR A 197 -4.90 3.92 11.46
CA THR A 197 -4.51 3.89 10.05
C THR A 197 -5.34 2.81 9.39
N LEU A 198 -6.01 3.10 8.29
CA LEU A 198 -6.89 2.15 7.62
C LEU A 198 -6.60 2.10 6.12
N GLN A 199 -6.65 0.89 5.58
CA GLN A 199 -6.65 0.64 4.15
C GLN A 199 -8.06 0.25 3.73
N VAL A 200 -8.59 0.93 2.72
CA VAL A 200 -9.94 0.73 2.18
C VAL A 200 -9.86 0.33 0.70
N THR A 201 -10.63 -0.68 0.30
CA THR A 201 -10.64 -1.23 -1.06
C THR A 201 -12.03 -1.14 -1.70
N GLY A 202 -12.09 -1.19 -3.04
CA GLY A 202 -13.35 -1.26 -3.79
C GLY A 202 -14.15 -2.55 -3.59
N ASN A 203 -13.53 -3.59 -3.01
CA ASN A 203 -14.22 -4.82 -2.61
C ASN A 203 -15.03 -4.63 -1.31
N GLY A 204 -14.90 -3.49 -0.64
CA GLY A 204 -15.55 -3.22 0.63
C GLY A 204 -14.75 -3.67 1.85
N ASP A 205 -13.45 -3.94 1.69
CA ASP A 205 -12.58 -4.29 2.81
C ASP A 205 -12.10 -3.03 3.53
N VAL A 206 -12.07 -3.08 4.86
CA VAL A 206 -11.45 -2.06 5.73
C VAL A 206 -10.47 -2.77 6.64
N ILE A 207 -9.19 -2.46 6.49
CA ILE A 207 -8.09 -3.21 7.11
C ILE A 207 -7.26 -2.25 7.96
N ASP A 208 -7.08 -2.60 9.24
CA ASP A 208 -6.13 -1.95 10.15
C ASP A 208 -4.78 -2.68 10.05
N PRO A 209 -3.73 -2.05 9.52
CA PRO A 209 -2.46 -2.70 9.28
C PRO A 209 -1.62 -2.81 10.56
N PRO A 210 -0.82 -3.88 10.70
CA PRO A 210 0.02 -4.06 11.87
C PRO A 210 1.05 -2.92 11.99
N GLN A 211 1.34 -2.52 13.24
CA GLN A 211 2.31 -1.46 13.57
C GLN A 211 1.98 -0.09 12.96
N GLY A 212 0.76 0.14 12.45
CA GLY A 212 0.39 1.44 11.85
C GLY A 212 1.15 1.79 10.57
N VAL A 213 1.70 0.78 9.88
CA VAL A 213 2.43 0.95 8.62
C VAL A 213 1.63 0.35 7.47
N CYS A 214 1.31 1.17 6.48
CA CYS A 214 0.55 0.74 5.30
C CYS A 214 1.19 1.28 4.03
N ALA A 215 1.20 0.52 2.95
CA ALA A 215 1.63 1.04 1.66
C ALA A 215 0.77 0.50 0.53
N ILE A 216 0.58 1.32 -0.50
CA ILE A 216 -0.20 1.01 -1.70
C ILE A 216 0.54 1.54 -2.94
N GLY A 217 0.10 1.12 -4.12
CA GLY A 217 0.71 1.52 -5.39
C GLY A 217 1.81 0.56 -5.86
N SER A 218 2.46 0.93 -6.95
CA SER A 218 3.41 0.08 -7.68
C SER A 218 4.61 -0.37 -6.85
N GLY A 219 5.23 0.54 -6.12
CA GLY A 219 6.35 0.28 -5.21
C GLY A 219 5.93 0.02 -3.75
N GLY A 220 4.63 -0.15 -3.49
CA GLY A 220 4.09 -0.26 -2.12
C GLY A 220 4.70 -1.41 -1.32
N SER A 221 4.94 -2.56 -1.94
CA SER A 221 5.54 -3.71 -1.23
C SER A 221 6.99 -3.46 -0.79
N TYR A 222 7.78 -2.74 -1.59
CA TYR A 222 9.15 -2.38 -1.23
C TYR A 222 9.17 -1.34 -0.11
N ALA A 223 8.33 -0.31 -0.22
CA ALA A 223 8.18 0.71 0.80
C ALA A 223 7.69 0.11 2.13
N LEU A 224 6.70 -0.79 2.09
CA LEU A 224 6.18 -1.47 3.27
C LEU A 224 7.25 -2.33 3.95
N ALA A 225 7.99 -3.12 3.18
CA ALA A 225 9.05 -3.98 3.71
C ALA A 225 10.16 -3.14 4.38
N ALA A 226 10.59 -2.07 3.72
CA ALA A 226 11.59 -1.15 4.25
C ALA A 226 11.10 -0.44 5.52
N ALA A 227 9.88 0.11 5.50
CA ALA A 227 9.30 0.80 6.65
C ALA A 227 9.15 -0.14 7.85
N ARG A 228 8.66 -1.36 7.65
CA ARG A 228 8.53 -2.36 8.73
C ARG A 228 9.88 -2.79 9.30
N ALA A 229 10.94 -2.84 8.49
CA ALA A 229 12.28 -3.13 9.00
C ALA A 229 12.86 -1.97 9.84
N LEU A 230 12.37 -0.75 9.64
CA LEU A 230 12.86 0.46 10.30
C LEU A 230 11.96 0.93 11.45
N ILE A 231 10.72 0.45 11.55
CA ILE A 231 9.72 0.98 12.49
C ILE A 231 10.14 0.79 13.96
N ASP A 232 10.78 -0.33 14.28
CA ASP A 232 11.18 -0.70 15.65
C ASP A 232 12.47 0.01 16.12
N ARG A 233 13.12 0.81 15.25
CA ARG A 233 14.34 1.56 15.59
C ARG A 233 14.02 2.83 16.37
N GLU A 234 14.43 2.93 17.63
CA GLU A 234 14.17 4.12 18.47
C GLU A 234 14.87 5.39 17.98
N ASP A 235 15.97 5.26 17.23
CA ASP A 235 16.75 6.39 16.72
C ASP A 235 16.13 7.11 15.51
N LEU A 236 15.02 6.59 14.97
CA LEU A 236 14.33 7.15 13.81
C LEU A 236 12.92 7.64 14.15
N ASP A 237 12.59 8.87 13.76
CA ASP A 237 11.21 9.39 13.83
C ASP A 237 10.34 8.86 12.68
N ALA A 238 9.02 9.10 12.74
CA ALA A 238 8.09 8.61 11.72
C ALA A 238 8.43 9.15 10.31
N GLU A 239 8.90 10.39 10.23
CA GLU A 239 9.25 11.03 8.96
C GLU A 239 10.52 10.45 8.35
N GLN A 240 11.55 10.21 9.16
CA GLN A 240 12.80 9.57 8.76
C GLN A 240 12.55 8.14 8.30
N VAL A 241 11.69 7.38 9.01
CA VAL A 241 11.27 6.05 8.57
C VAL A 241 10.58 6.12 7.21
N ALA A 242 9.59 7.01 7.05
CA ALA A 242 8.85 7.15 5.80
C ALA A 242 9.77 7.57 4.63
N ARG A 243 10.63 8.57 4.86
CA ARG A 243 11.60 9.06 3.87
C ARG A 243 12.55 7.97 3.42
N ARG A 244 13.17 7.26 4.38
CA ARG A 244 14.12 6.20 4.06
C ARG A 244 13.48 5.01 3.35
N ALA A 245 12.26 4.66 3.73
CA ALA A 245 11.51 3.60 3.08
C ALA A 245 11.11 3.97 1.64
N MET A 246 10.70 5.21 1.39
CA MET A 246 10.39 5.71 0.05
C MET A 246 11.64 5.80 -0.85
N GLU A 247 12.78 6.22 -0.31
CA GLU A 247 14.07 6.19 -1.02
C GLU A 247 14.41 4.76 -1.49
N ILE A 248 14.31 3.78 -0.60
CA ILE A 248 14.56 2.37 -0.94
C ILE A 248 13.58 1.89 -2.00
N ALA A 249 12.30 2.29 -1.92
CA ALA A 249 11.31 1.92 -2.92
C ALA A 249 11.64 2.51 -4.30
N ALA A 250 12.09 3.76 -4.37
CA ALA A 250 12.46 4.43 -5.62
C ALA A 250 13.75 3.87 -6.25
N ASP A 251 14.67 3.36 -5.43
CA ASP A 251 15.88 2.68 -5.93
C ASP A 251 15.58 1.30 -6.55
N ILE A 252 14.46 0.67 -6.18
CA ILE A 252 14.10 -0.70 -6.60
C ILE A 252 13.01 -0.71 -7.67
N ASP A 253 11.94 0.08 -7.47
CA ASP A 253 10.77 0.08 -8.35
C ASP A 253 10.90 1.10 -9.47
N ILE A 254 10.86 0.61 -10.71
CA ILE A 254 10.91 1.44 -11.93
C ILE A 254 9.72 2.40 -12.07
N TYR A 255 8.64 2.19 -11.32
CA TYR A 255 7.43 3.03 -11.33
C TYR A 255 7.39 4.07 -10.21
N THR A 256 8.41 4.12 -9.35
CA THR A 256 8.52 5.06 -8.23
C THR A 256 9.74 5.97 -8.42
N ASN A 257 9.60 7.28 -8.20
CA ASN A 257 10.72 8.22 -8.33
C ASN A 257 11.16 8.85 -6.99
N ASN A 258 12.22 9.68 -7.06
CA ASN A 258 12.78 10.36 -5.88
C ASN A 258 12.11 11.71 -5.56
N SER A 259 10.95 12.01 -6.17
CA SER A 259 10.20 13.24 -5.95
C SER A 259 9.06 12.96 -4.97
N PHE A 260 9.34 13.13 -3.68
CA PHE A 260 8.41 12.78 -2.62
C PHE A 260 7.60 13.97 -2.11
N LEU A 261 6.33 13.73 -1.83
CA LEU A 261 5.43 14.61 -1.11
C LEU A 261 5.13 13.99 0.25
N PHE A 262 5.11 14.81 1.30
CA PHE A 262 4.81 14.38 2.66
C PHE A 262 3.64 15.18 3.21
N GLU A 263 2.70 14.48 3.85
CA GLU A 263 1.63 15.05 4.67
C GLU A 263 1.82 14.55 6.10
N ILE A 264 1.88 15.48 7.05
CA ILE A 264 2.25 15.19 8.44
C ILE A 264 1.13 15.64 9.38
N ILE A 265 0.78 14.74 10.30
CA ILE A 265 -0.03 15.04 11.49
C ILE A 265 0.88 14.92 12.71
N ASP A 266 1.17 16.05 13.33
CA ASP A 266 1.84 16.11 14.63
C ASP A 266 0.79 15.94 15.74
N CYS A 267 0.97 14.93 16.58
CA CYS A 267 0.03 14.56 17.65
C CYS A 267 0.54 14.98 19.04
N SER A 268 1.67 15.70 19.13
CA SER A 268 2.18 16.23 20.40
C SER A 268 1.11 17.05 21.10
N ALA A 269 0.81 16.68 22.34
CA ALA A 269 -0.33 17.15 23.12
C ALA A 269 -0.44 18.69 23.15
N SER A 270 -1.61 19.19 22.77
CA SER A 270 -2.16 20.38 23.38
C SER A 270 -2.57 20.02 24.82
N GLU A 271 -1.62 20.05 25.76
CA GLU A 271 -1.94 20.22 27.17
C GLU A 271 -2.61 21.60 27.31
N GLY A 272 -3.94 21.64 27.50
CA GLY A 272 -4.65 22.92 27.62
C GLY A 272 -6.17 22.92 27.48
N ASP A 273 -6.82 21.78 27.22
CA ASP A 273 -8.30 21.71 27.33
C ASP A 273 -8.65 21.11 28.70
N ASP A 274 -8.53 21.93 29.76
CA ASP A 274 -9.14 21.66 31.06
C ASP A 274 -10.67 21.68 30.88
N ASP A 275 -11.24 20.52 30.57
CA ASP A 275 -12.68 20.30 30.69
C ASP A 275 -13.00 20.04 32.17
N SER A 276 -12.83 21.07 33.00
CA SER A 276 -13.30 21.08 34.38
C SER A 276 -14.83 21.26 34.39
N SER A 277 -15.55 20.23 33.96
CA SER A 277 -16.93 20.03 34.40
C SER A 277 -16.85 19.30 35.74
N SER A 278 -16.76 20.10 36.80
CA SER A 278 -16.93 19.63 38.17
C SER A 278 -18.33 19.04 38.32
N GLU A 279 -18.41 17.72 38.17
CA GLU A 279 -19.52 16.91 38.63
C GLU A 279 -19.43 16.84 40.17
N THR A 280 -20.15 17.72 40.86
CA THR A 280 -20.53 17.47 42.26
C THR A 280 -22.03 17.68 42.39
N ALA A 281 -22.72 16.55 42.36
CA ALA A 281 -24.14 16.42 42.58
C ALA A 281 -24.52 16.82 44.02
N ALA A 282 -25.52 17.70 44.10
CA ALA A 282 -26.76 17.60 44.87
C ALA A 282 -26.77 17.17 46.36
N ALA A 283 -27.50 18.02 47.11
CA ALA A 283 -28.48 17.69 48.15
C ALA A 283 -27.98 17.39 49.59
N GLY A 284 -27.86 18.46 50.38
CA GLY A 284 -27.98 18.42 51.85
C GLY A 284 -29.30 19.06 52.29
N VAL A 285 -30.25 18.24 52.73
CA VAL A 285 -31.50 18.64 53.40
C VAL A 285 -31.18 19.15 54.81
N PRO A 286 -31.72 20.27 55.29
CA PRO A 286 -31.63 20.61 56.72
C PRO A 286 -32.75 19.91 57.48
N SER A 287 -32.40 19.01 58.40
CA SER A 287 -33.31 18.44 59.38
C SER A 287 -33.18 19.15 60.73
N LYS A 288 -34.34 19.66 61.20
CA LYS A 288 -34.73 20.04 62.58
C LYS A 288 -33.88 21.04 63.36
#